data_AF-A0A4P6PGY8-F1
#
_entry.id   AF-A0A4P6PGY8-F1
#
_cell.length_a   1.000
_cell.length_b   1.000
_cell.length_c   1.000
_cell.angle_alpha   90.00
_cell.angle_beta   90.00
_cell.angle_gamma   90.00
#
_symmetry.space_group_name_H-M   'P 1'
#
loop_
_entity.id
_entity.type
_entity.pdbx_description
1 polymer ?
#
loop_
_entity_poly.entity_id
_entity_poly.type
_entity_poly.pdbx_seq_one_letter_code
_entity_poly.pdbx_strand_id
1 'polypeptide(L)'
;MKLSYELLTNCRAAVNSSPTCFLSIVIHADTVSANRKPDYGVDEETFTKKTYYPSQFFIDTQWETLTNCKISYRVKLGDTIRSFNIRKPSQRWKYPKERLQRNVFILDISRTLPLDATVGYAKLAKQAQEEVSDVALSKENRDYLSFILGRKYSSARFATTDFDDSKQVGLLTREFGEMSQFHQGAGEDATLDLFQLFETLPNHSLLIIDEVEASLHPKAQRRLTKYLLSLSRLKRIQVVLSTHSPYVLEELPSEARILLTPNEQGSISVVPNVSTEFSMSKMDDSDNPELHIYVEDSDAQILAYEILKKHDPDDQVLPRAKCVVVGPANVVQTMGMLSHRKQLPYSGLGLLDGDIEESEGCINLPGTTPPEILVFNDLKIMNWPNLDSRFGVGAGTLFTILDESMLEPDHHNWTRIVGDKIRMSAKNVWQILCKEWVYECMDQTTGETIKEAILAKLNAA
;
A
#
# COMPACT_ATOMS: atom_id res chain seq x y z
N MET A 1 -11.16 -10.09 23.42
CA MET A 1 -10.18 -9.51 22.47
C MET A 1 -10.96 -9.05 21.25
N LYS A 2 -10.95 -7.73 20.99
CA LYS A 2 -11.87 -7.01 20.09
C LYS A 2 -11.43 -7.17 18.63
N LEU A 3 -12.18 -7.93 17.83
CA LEU A 3 -12.05 -7.98 16.37
C LEU A 3 -13.40 -7.58 15.76
N SER A 4 -13.42 -6.42 15.10
CA SER A 4 -14.60 -5.89 14.41
C SER A 4 -14.50 -6.30 12.94
N TYR A 5 -14.90 -7.54 12.66
CA TYR A 5 -15.03 -8.12 11.32
C TYR A 5 -16.34 -7.66 10.65
N GLU A 6 -16.31 -7.77 9.32
CA GLU A 6 -17.41 -7.63 8.34
C GLU A 6 -17.78 -6.21 7.92
N LEU A 7 -17.11 -5.78 6.84
CA LEU A 7 -17.58 -4.83 5.82
C LEU A 7 -16.56 -4.89 4.67
N LEU A 8 -17.01 -5.25 3.46
CA LEU A 8 -16.30 -5.35 2.17
C LEU A 8 -16.11 -6.75 1.56
N THR A 9 -16.92 -7.74 1.93
CA THR A 9 -17.14 -8.91 1.07
C THR A 9 -18.11 -8.52 -0.05
N ASN A 10 -17.59 -8.11 -1.21
CA ASN A 10 -18.06 -8.45 -2.58
C ASN A 10 -17.63 -7.44 -3.68
N CYS A 11 -16.32 -7.28 -3.89
CA CYS A 11 -15.75 -6.88 -5.18
C CYS A 11 -15.24 -8.11 -5.93
N ARG A 12 -16.08 -9.14 -6.10
CA ARG A 12 -15.69 -10.40 -6.75
C ARG A 12 -16.52 -10.70 -8.00
N ALA A 13 -16.49 -9.79 -8.98
CA ALA A 13 -16.83 -10.09 -10.37
C ALA A 13 -16.36 -8.99 -11.35
N ALA A 14 -15.06 -8.70 -11.36
CA ALA A 14 -14.37 -8.11 -12.51
C ALA A 14 -12.90 -8.55 -12.48
N VAL A 15 -12.67 -9.70 -13.12
CA VAL A 15 -11.51 -10.07 -13.95
C VAL A 15 -10.10 -9.74 -13.43
N ASN A 16 -9.34 -10.80 -13.16
CA ASN A 16 -7.92 -10.97 -13.53
C ASN A 16 -7.13 -9.67 -13.81
N SER A 17 -6.85 -8.88 -12.77
CA SER A 17 -5.72 -7.95 -12.71
C SER A 17 -5.64 -7.36 -11.30
N SER A 18 -4.70 -7.86 -10.49
CA SER A 18 -4.30 -7.40 -9.14
C SER A 18 -5.33 -7.51 -7.98
N PRO A 19 -5.04 -8.24 -6.87
CA PRO A 19 -5.99 -8.54 -5.79
C PRO A 19 -5.92 -7.62 -4.55
N THR A 20 -5.35 -6.42 -4.64
CA THR A 20 -5.06 -5.57 -3.47
C THR A 20 -5.51 -4.13 -3.73
N CYS A 21 -6.34 -3.55 -2.85
CA CYS A 21 -6.79 -2.14 -2.91
C CYS A 21 -6.50 -1.40 -1.59
N PHE A 22 -6.09 -0.12 -1.65
CA PHE A 22 -5.95 0.74 -0.45
C PHE A 22 -7.22 1.52 -0.15
N LEU A 23 -7.48 1.73 1.14
CA LEU A 23 -8.37 2.77 1.63
C LEU A 23 -7.54 3.74 2.48
N SER A 24 -7.28 4.94 1.98
CA SER A 24 -6.68 6.01 2.79
C SER A 24 -7.79 6.74 3.55
N ILE A 25 -7.70 6.77 4.88
CA ILE A 25 -8.63 7.47 5.76
C ILE A 25 -7.90 8.66 6.37
N VAL A 26 -8.20 9.88 5.94
CA VAL A 26 -7.87 11.08 6.71
C VAL A 26 -8.86 11.14 7.88
N ILE A 27 -8.42 10.74 9.08
CA ILE A 27 -9.28 10.67 10.26
C ILE A 27 -9.55 12.09 10.82
N HIS A 28 -10.78 12.56 10.67
CA HIS A 28 -11.52 13.19 11.78
C HIS A 28 -12.96 12.68 11.74
N ALA A 29 -13.34 11.97 12.81
CA ALA A 29 -14.56 11.19 12.92
C ALA A 29 -15.81 12.03 12.70
N ASP A 30 -16.75 11.49 11.90
CA ASP A 30 -18.18 11.32 12.24
C ASP A 30 -18.95 10.71 11.04
N THR A 31 -19.45 9.48 11.16
CA THR A 31 -20.12 8.79 10.04
C THR A 31 -21.53 9.30 9.78
N VAL A 32 -21.92 9.40 8.50
CA VAL A 32 -23.05 10.24 8.12
C VAL A 32 -23.82 9.79 6.87
N SER A 33 -25.11 10.17 6.82
CA SER A 33 -25.99 10.15 5.63
C SER A 33 -25.52 11.05 4.50
N ALA A 34 -25.42 10.50 3.30
CA ALA A 34 -24.76 11.16 2.18
C ALA A 34 -25.69 11.97 1.26
N ASN A 35 -25.16 12.96 0.55
CA ASN A 35 -25.76 13.61 -0.61
C ASN A 35 -24.99 13.16 -1.86
N ARG A 36 -25.72 12.68 -2.88
CA ARG A 36 -25.13 12.42 -4.21
C ARG A 36 -25.15 13.75 -4.95
N LYS A 37 -24.13 14.05 -5.75
CA LYS A 37 -24.30 14.99 -6.87
C LYS A 37 -25.57 14.53 -7.61
N PRO A 38 -26.60 15.37 -7.82
CA PRO A 38 -27.59 15.04 -8.83
C PRO A 38 -26.83 14.79 -10.14
N ASP A 39 -27.35 13.94 -11.02
CA ASP A 39 -26.99 14.09 -12.43
C ASP A 39 -27.14 15.57 -12.71
N TYR A 40 -26.02 16.15 -13.16
CA TYR A 40 -25.74 17.56 -13.29
C TYR A 40 -27.01 18.39 -13.26
N GLY A 41 -27.09 19.34 -12.32
CA GLY A 41 -28.25 20.20 -12.06
C GLY A 41 -27.97 21.12 -10.90
N VAL A 42 -27.76 22.41 -11.19
CA VAL A 42 -27.73 23.47 -10.18
C VAL A 42 -29.16 23.91 -9.95
N ASP A 43 -29.75 23.38 -8.88
CA ASP A 43 -30.86 24.04 -8.19
C ASP A 43 -30.36 24.44 -6.80
N GLU A 44 -30.18 25.74 -6.59
CA GLU A 44 -29.77 26.34 -5.31
C GLU A 44 -30.79 26.17 -4.16
N GLU A 45 -31.96 25.53 -4.38
CA GLU A 45 -33.03 25.54 -3.38
C GLU A 45 -33.52 24.17 -2.87
N THR A 46 -32.93 23.04 -3.27
CA THR A 46 -33.27 21.78 -2.58
C THR A 46 -32.12 20.78 -2.55
N PHE A 47 -31.29 20.82 -1.50
CA PHE A 47 -30.55 19.63 -1.06
C PHE A 47 -31.59 18.56 -0.66
N THR A 48 -32.08 17.81 -1.64
CA THR A 48 -32.97 16.68 -1.37
C THR A 48 -32.21 15.74 -0.44
N LYS A 49 -32.73 15.55 0.79
CA LYS A 49 -32.14 14.71 1.83
C LYS A 49 -32.00 13.29 1.32
N LYS A 50 -30.92 13.01 0.60
CA LYS A 50 -30.65 11.68 0.09
C LYS A 50 -30.16 10.86 1.26
N THR A 51 -30.73 9.68 1.40
CA THR A 51 -30.30 8.74 2.43
C THR A 51 -29.61 7.60 1.73
N TYR A 52 -28.38 7.34 2.13
CA TYR A 52 -27.62 6.24 1.57
C TYR A 52 -27.92 4.96 2.33
N TYR A 53 -28.09 3.89 1.57
CA TYR A 53 -28.42 2.58 2.09
C TYR A 53 -27.35 1.59 1.63
N PRO A 54 -26.93 0.64 2.47
CA PRO A 54 -26.01 -0.43 2.08
C PRO A 54 -26.45 -1.17 0.82
N SER A 55 -27.75 -1.30 0.56
CA SER A 55 -28.27 -1.91 -0.67
C SER A 55 -27.85 -1.20 -1.97
N GLN A 56 -27.37 0.05 -1.89
CA GLN A 56 -26.82 0.77 -3.05
C GLN A 56 -25.38 0.37 -3.36
N PHE A 57 -24.65 -0.13 -2.37
CA PHE A 57 -23.25 -0.56 -2.50
C PHE A 57 -23.13 -2.08 -2.59
N PHE A 58 -24.06 -2.80 -1.95
CA PHE A 58 -24.16 -4.25 -1.90
C PHE A 58 -25.40 -4.68 -2.69
N ILE A 59 -25.30 -4.59 -4.01
CA ILE A 59 -26.40 -4.86 -4.94
C ILE A 59 -26.60 -6.38 -5.02
N ASP A 60 -27.84 -6.83 -4.85
CA ASP A 60 -28.20 -8.22 -5.14
C ASP A 60 -28.32 -8.39 -6.65
N THR A 61 -27.58 -9.33 -7.21
CA THR A 61 -27.62 -9.67 -8.63
C THR A 61 -28.29 -11.02 -8.84
N GLN A 62 -28.57 -11.39 -10.10
CA GLN A 62 -29.12 -12.72 -10.39
C GLN A 62 -28.17 -13.85 -10.01
N TRP A 63 -26.88 -13.57 -9.96
CA TRP A 63 -25.84 -14.56 -9.67
C TRP A 63 -25.48 -14.58 -8.18
N GLU A 64 -25.76 -13.51 -7.45
CA GLU A 64 -25.29 -13.35 -6.08
C GLU A 64 -26.25 -12.56 -5.22
N THR A 65 -26.55 -13.09 -4.04
CA THR A 65 -27.25 -12.38 -2.99
C THR A 65 -26.50 -12.49 -1.68
N LEU A 66 -26.17 -11.34 -1.11
CA LEU A 66 -25.57 -11.23 0.20
C LEU A 66 -26.62 -11.52 1.28
N THR A 67 -26.35 -12.45 2.20
CA THR A 67 -27.21 -12.73 3.37
C THR A 67 -26.35 -12.95 4.60
N ASN A 68 -26.96 -12.88 5.79
CA ASN A 68 -26.27 -12.96 7.09
C ASN A 68 -25.18 -11.90 7.32
N CYS A 69 -25.20 -10.80 6.57
CA CYS A 69 -24.20 -9.74 6.70
C CYS A 69 -24.46 -8.85 7.93
N LYS A 70 -23.38 -8.40 8.57
CA LYS A 70 -23.43 -7.37 9.61
C LYS A 70 -22.45 -6.26 9.28
N ILE A 71 -22.87 -5.03 9.55
CA ILE A 71 -22.08 -3.81 9.40
C ILE A 71 -22.04 -3.19 10.79
N SER A 72 -20.86 -3.21 11.43
CA SER A 72 -20.64 -2.62 12.75
C SER A 72 -19.76 -1.39 12.62
N TYR A 73 -20.20 -0.25 13.17
CA TYR A 73 -19.43 0.99 13.15
C TYR A 73 -19.56 1.76 14.46
N ARG A 74 -18.58 2.61 14.73
CA ARG A 74 -18.52 3.48 15.91
C ARG A 74 -18.40 4.93 15.47
N VAL A 75 -19.09 5.81 16.17
CA VAL A 75 -19.11 7.25 15.92
C VAL A 75 -18.68 7.96 17.19
N LYS A 76 -17.73 8.88 17.07
CA LYS A 76 -17.17 9.62 18.20
C LYS A 76 -17.59 11.09 18.08
N LEU A 77 -18.64 11.44 18.82
CA LEU A 77 -19.16 12.80 18.91
C LEU A 77 -18.56 13.46 20.16
N GLY A 78 -17.51 14.26 19.98
CA GLY A 78 -16.73 14.82 21.09
C GLY A 78 -16.13 13.70 21.95
N ASP A 79 -16.49 13.64 23.23
CA ASP A 79 -16.04 12.60 24.15
C ASP A 79 -16.93 11.35 24.15
N THR A 80 -18.08 11.40 23.47
CA THR A 80 -19.04 10.29 23.46
C THR A 80 -18.80 9.36 22.28
N ILE A 81 -18.68 8.06 22.57
CA ILE A 81 -18.57 7.02 21.54
C ILE A 81 -19.89 6.25 21.49
N ARG A 82 -20.58 6.30 20.34
CA ARG A 82 -21.79 5.53 20.07
C ARG A 82 -21.49 4.41 19.09
N SER A 83 -22.01 3.21 19.36
CA SER A 83 -21.84 2.03 18.50
C SER A 83 -23.14 1.71 17.79
N PHE A 84 -23.07 1.46 16.49
CA PHE A 84 -24.22 1.16 15.65
C PHE A 84 -24.01 -0.16 14.92
N ASN A 85 -25.13 -0.80 14.58
CA ASN A 85 -25.14 -2.06 13.84
C ASN A 85 -26.25 -2.03 12.79
N ILE A 86 -25.88 -2.37 11.56
CA ILE A 86 -26.81 -2.64 10.46
C ILE A 86 -26.68 -4.13 10.12
N ARG A 87 -27.79 -4.83 9.85
CA ARG A 87 -27.78 -6.29 9.64
C ARG A 87 -28.62 -6.68 8.44
N LYS A 88 -28.21 -7.67 7.66
CA LYS A 88 -28.99 -8.28 6.58
C LYS A 88 -29.22 -9.77 6.89
N PRO A 89 -30.08 -10.11 7.87
CA PRO A 89 -30.27 -11.50 8.32
C PRO A 89 -30.93 -12.41 7.26
N SER A 90 -31.58 -11.82 6.26
CA SER A 90 -32.15 -12.53 5.11
C SER A 90 -31.97 -11.67 3.87
N GLN A 91 -33.03 -11.42 3.10
CA GLN A 91 -32.98 -10.57 1.91
C GLN A 91 -33.06 -9.06 2.21
N ARG A 92 -33.46 -8.68 3.44
CA ARG A 92 -33.70 -7.28 3.80
C ARG A 92 -32.73 -6.76 4.84
N TRP A 93 -32.22 -5.56 4.61
CA TRP A 93 -31.42 -4.80 5.57
C TRP A 93 -32.28 -4.26 6.72
N LYS A 94 -31.79 -4.43 7.94
CA LYS A 94 -32.32 -3.87 9.19
C LYS A 94 -31.38 -2.79 9.70
N TYR A 95 -31.96 -1.65 10.06
CA TYR A 95 -31.24 -0.43 10.42
C TYR A 95 -31.46 -0.04 11.87
N PRO A 96 -30.52 0.69 12.50
CA PRO A 96 -30.75 1.30 13.80
C PRO A 96 -31.88 2.34 13.73
N LYS A 97 -32.58 2.54 14.85
CA LYS A 97 -33.69 3.51 14.97
C LYS A 97 -33.21 4.95 14.78
N GLU A 98 -32.07 5.28 15.36
CA GLU A 98 -31.45 6.61 15.26
C GLU A 98 -30.41 6.60 14.12
N ARG A 99 -30.45 7.63 13.27
CA ARG A 99 -29.49 7.86 12.19
C ARG A 99 -28.91 9.26 12.31
N LEU A 100 -27.59 9.35 12.19
CA LEU A 100 -26.87 10.62 12.26
C LEU A 100 -26.86 11.33 10.90
N GLN A 101 -26.87 12.66 10.94
CA GLN A 101 -26.87 13.55 9.77
C GLN A 101 -25.57 14.36 9.72
N ARG A 102 -25.00 14.52 8.52
CA ARG A 102 -24.05 15.53 8.04
C ARG A 102 -24.09 15.47 6.50
N ASN A 103 -23.26 16.27 5.86
CA ASN A 103 -23.13 16.23 4.41
C ASN A 103 -22.05 15.22 4.02
N VAL A 104 -22.38 14.24 3.19
CA VAL A 104 -21.34 13.42 2.53
C VAL A 104 -21.41 13.61 1.04
N PHE A 105 -20.28 13.49 0.38
CA PHE A 105 -20.16 13.49 -1.07
C PHE A 105 -19.40 12.23 -1.45
N ILE A 106 -19.94 11.47 -2.40
CA ILE A 106 -19.33 10.24 -2.89
C ILE A 106 -19.01 10.41 -4.37
N LEU A 107 -17.74 10.26 -4.70
CA LEU A 107 -17.17 10.42 -6.03
C LEU A 107 -16.65 9.06 -6.48
N ASP A 108 -17.45 8.38 -7.28
CA ASP A 108 -17.13 7.09 -7.88
C ASP A 108 -16.14 7.24 -9.05
N ILE A 109 -15.46 6.17 -9.43
CA ILE A 109 -14.53 6.12 -10.58
C ILE A 109 -15.24 6.51 -11.88
N SER A 110 -16.55 6.29 -11.98
CA SER A 110 -17.37 6.69 -13.13
C SER A 110 -17.27 8.18 -13.49
N ARG A 111 -16.83 9.06 -12.56
CA ARG A 111 -16.57 10.48 -12.84
C ARG A 111 -15.44 10.73 -13.85
N THR A 112 -14.54 9.76 -14.04
CA THR A 112 -13.42 9.89 -15.00
C THR A 112 -13.80 9.40 -16.39
N LEU A 113 -15.04 8.95 -16.58
CA LEU A 113 -15.53 8.62 -17.90
C LEU A 113 -15.63 9.90 -18.74
N PRO A 114 -15.20 9.85 -20.01
CA PRO A 114 -15.40 10.95 -20.95
C PRO A 114 -16.87 11.42 -20.98
N LEU A 115 -17.07 12.72 -21.14
CA LEU A 115 -18.40 13.32 -21.08
C LEU A 115 -19.32 12.77 -22.18
N ASP A 116 -18.80 12.45 -23.36
CA ASP A 116 -19.54 11.85 -24.47
C ASP A 116 -20.01 10.40 -24.18
N ALA A 117 -19.30 9.68 -23.30
CA ALA A 117 -19.73 8.38 -22.80
C ALA A 117 -20.80 8.49 -21.69
N THR A 118 -21.01 9.68 -21.13
CA THR A 118 -21.99 9.93 -20.06
C THR A 118 -23.41 10.09 -20.62
N VAL A 119 -24.38 9.44 -19.98
CA VAL A 119 -25.77 9.38 -20.48
C VAL A 119 -26.39 10.78 -20.62
N GLY A 120 -26.75 11.10 -21.86
CA GLY A 120 -27.42 12.35 -22.24
C GLY A 120 -26.48 13.50 -22.63
N TYR A 121 -25.19 13.44 -22.31
CA TYR A 121 -24.21 14.44 -22.72
C TYR A 121 -23.83 14.35 -24.20
N ALA A 122 -23.86 13.15 -24.78
CA ALA A 122 -23.67 12.96 -26.22
C ALA A 122 -24.70 13.71 -27.09
N LYS A 123 -25.92 13.92 -26.56
CA LYS A 123 -26.98 14.69 -27.26
C LYS A 123 -26.78 16.19 -27.08
N LEU A 124 -26.41 16.62 -25.86
CA LEU A 124 -26.08 18.01 -25.55
C LEU A 124 -24.99 18.56 -26.47
N ALA A 125 -23.90 17.81 -26.66
CA ALA A 125 -22.79 18.21 -27.54
C ALA A 125 -23.19 18.52 -28.99
N LYS A 126 -24.29 17.91 -29.46
CA LYS A 126 -24.74 18.00 -30.86
C LYS A 126 -25.92 18.94 -31.08
N GLN A 127 -26.71 19.21 -30.03
CA GLN A 127 -28.03 19.85 -30.15
C GLN A 127 -28.19 21.13 -29.34
N ALA A 128 -27.32 21.40 -28.36
CA ALA A 128 -27.35 22.67 -27.64
C ALA A 128 -27.05 23.83 -28.61
N GLN A 129 -27.91 24.85 -28.62
CA GLN A 129 -27.76 26.01 -29.50
C GLN A 129 -27.37 27.28 -28.73
N GLU A 130 -27.78 27.40 -27.46
CA GLU A 130 -27.53 28.58 -26.63
C GLU A 130 -27.14 28.22 -25.18
N GLU A 131 -26.23 29.02 -24.60
CA GLU A 131 -25.89 28.98 -23.18
C GLU A 131 -26.93 29.78 -22.39
N VAL A 132 -27.54 29.17 -21.36
CA VAL A 132 -28.62 29.79 -20.56
C VAL A 132 -28.06 30.48 -19.32
N SER A 133 -27.06 29.88 -18.69
CA SER A 133 -26.40 30.45 -17.52
C SER A 133 -24.96 29.98 -17.41
N ASP A 134 -24.11 30.74 -16.72
CA ASP A 134 -22.76 30.33 -16.39
C ASP A 134 -22.41 30.60 -14.92
N VAL A 135 -21.64 29.68 -14.33
CA VAL A 135 -21.10 29.78 -12.97
C VAL A 135 -19.59 29.65 -13.03
N ALA A 136 -18.88 30.71 -12.67
CA ALA A 136 -17.42 30.73 -12.65
C ALA A 136 -16.85 30.17 -11.34
N LEU A 137 -15.71 29.47 -11.42
CA LEU A 137 -14.91 29.12 -10.25
C LEU A 137 -14.30 30.38 -9.62
N SER A 138 -14.17 30.37 -8.30
CA SER A 138 -13.45 31.40 -7.56
C SER A 138 -12.00 31.49 -8.02
N LYS A 139 -11.42 32.69 -7.88
CA LYS A 139 -10.03 32.94 -8.27
C LYS A 139 -9.06 31.96 -7.58
N GLU A 140 -9.29 31.70 -6.29
CA GLU A 140 -8.48 30.79 -5.49
C GLU A 140 -8.52 29.36 -6.02
N ASN A 141 -9.72 28.82 -6.26
CA ASN A 141 -9.87 27.47 -6.80
C ASN A 141 -9.32 27.34 -8.22
N ARG A 142 -9.47 28.36 -9.08
CA ARG A 142 -8.86 28.39 -10.41
C ARG A 142 -7.33 28.38 -10.34
N ASP A 143 -6.74 29.08 -9.37
CA ASP A 143 -5.29 29.12 -9.19
C ASP A 143 -4.76 27.75 -8.68
N TYR A 144 -5.48 27.08 -7.78
CA TYR A 144 -5.15 25.72 -7.36
C TYR A 144 -5.34 24.68 -8.47
N LEU A 145 -6.43 24.76 -9.24
CA LEU A 145 -6.66 23.93 -10.43
C LEU A 145 -5.49 24.06 -11.42
N SER A 146 -5.09 25.31 -11.70
CA SER A 146 -3.93 25.62 -12.55
C SER A 146 -2.64 25.01 -12.00
N PHE A 147 -2.42 25.13 -10.69
CA PHE A 147 -1.25 24.55 -10.03
C PHE A 147 -1.25 23.02 -10.12
N ILE A 148 -2.36 22.35 -9.82
CA ILE A 148 -2.46 20.88 -9.83
C ILE A 148 -2.21 20.33 -11.23
N LEU A 149 -2.95 20.83 -12.23
CA LEU A 149 -2.84 20.36 -13.62
C LEU A 149 -1.57 20.87 -14.32
N GLY A 150 -0.86 21.83 -13.72
CA GLY A 150 0.39 22.36 -14.26
C GLY A 150 0.19 23.19 -15.53
N ARG A 151 -0.97 23.81 -15.67
CA ARG A 151 -1.40 24.60 -16.84
C ARG A 151 -2.00 25.91 -16.35
N LYS A 152 -1.83 26.99 -17.10
CA LYS A 152 -2.43 28.28 -16.75
C LYS A 152 -3.82 28.38 -17.35
N TYR A 153 -4.85 28.50 -16.52
CA TYR A 153 -6.22 28.76 -16.96
C TYR A 153 -6.57 30.22 -16.67
N SER A 154 -7.02 30.97 -17.70
CA SER A 154 -7.47 32.35 -17.54
C SER A 154 -8.90 32.42 -17.00
N SER A 155 -9.74 31.47 -17.37
CA SER A 155 -11.10 31.30 -16.89
C SER A 155 -11.42 29.82 -16.70
N ALA A 156 -12.29 29.53 -15.73
CA ALA A 156 -12.88 28.22 -15.51
C ALA A 156 -14.33 28.44 -15.08
N ARG A 157 -15.27 28.00 -15.90
CA ARG A 157 -16.71 28.21 -15.70
C ARG A 157 -17.51 26.97 -16.08
N PHE A 158 -18.75 26.90 -15.61
CA PHE A 158 -19.70 25.84 -15.93
C PHE A 158 -20.91 26.49 -16.58
N ALA A 159 -21.24 26.08 -17.81
CA ALA A 159 -22.40 26.58 -18.53
C ALA A 159 -23.54 25.55 -18.50
N THR A 160 -24.78 26.00 -18.31
CA THR A 160 -25.98 25.21 -18.65
C THR A 160 -26.43 25.55 -20.06
N THR A 161 -27.05 24.57 -20.72
CA THR A 161 -27.57 24.74 -22.08
C THR A 161 -29.09 24.72 -22.08
N ASP A 162 -29.68 25.39 -23.06
CA ASP A 162 -31.12 25.45 -23.35
C ASP A 162 -31.82 24.08 -23.45
N PHE A 163 -31.06 23.03 -23.77
CA PHE A 163 -31.58 21.68 -23.89
C PHE A 163 -31.86 21.00 -22.55
N ASP A 164 -31.08 21.29 -21.51
CA ASP A 164 -31.20 20.66 -20.19
C ASP A 164 -30.56 21.56 -19.13
N ASP A 165 -31.38 22.32 -18.43
CA ASP A 165 -30.95 23.22 -17.34
C ASP A 165 -30.36 22.47 -16.16
N SER A 166 -30.58 21.16 -16.07
CA SER A 166 -29.86 20.37 -15.11
C SER A 166 -28.38 20.29 -15.57
N LYS A 167 -28.12 19.94 -16.82
CA LYS A 167 -26.78 19.52 -17.22
C LYS A 167 -25.80 20.65 -17.48
N GLN A 168 -24.83 20.79 -16.58
CA GLN A 168 -23.70 21.69 -16.74
C GLN A 168 -22.55 21.07 -17.53
N VAL A 169 -21.90 21.90 -18.34
CA VAL A 169 -20.67 21.58 -19.08
C VAL A 169 -19.56 22.52 -18.60
N GLY A 170 -18.45 21.96 -18.15
CA GLY A 170 -17.26 22.70 -17.78
C GLY A 170 -16.52 23.29 -18.99
N LEU A 171 -16.05 24.51 -18.83
CA LEU A 171 -15.33 25.27 -19.85
C LEU A 171 -14.04 25.84 -19.23
N LEU A 172 -12.91 25.51 -19.85
CA LEU A 172 -11.59 26.02 -19.47
C LEU A 172 -11.05 26.93 -20.56
N THR A 173 -10.70 28.15 -20.21
CA THR A 173 -10.04 29.08 -21.12
C THR A 173 -8.53 29.04 -20.93
N ARG A 174 -7.81 28.86 -22.06
CA ARG A 174 -6.35 28.83 -22.16
C ARG A 174 -5.88 29.88 -23.17
N GLU A 175 -4.58 29.94 -23.41
CA GLU A 175 -3.96 30.92 -24.34
C GLU A 175 -4.50 30.82 -25.77
N PHE A 176 -4.91 29.64 -26.20
CA PHE A 176 -5.41 29.37 -27.55
C PHE A 176 -6.94 29.36 -27.65
N GLY A 177 -7.66 29.71 -26.58
CA GLY A 177 -9.11 29.81 -26.56
C GLY A 177 -9.78 28.98 -25.45
N GLU A 178 -11.11 28.97 -25.50
CA GLU A 178 -11.96 28.22 -24.58
C GLU A 178 -12.21 26.80 -25.09
N MET A 179 -12.14 25.82 -24.19
CA MET A 179 -12.39 24.41 -24.48
C MET A 179 -13.46 23.86 -23.56
N SER A 180 -14.44 23.15 -24.13
CA SER A 180 -15.42 22.38 -23.37
C SER A 180 -14.86 21.04 -22.90
N GLN A 181 -15.45 20.46 -21.86
CA GLN A 181 -15.10 19.12 -21.36
C GLN A 181 -15.13 18.03 -22.45
N PHE A 182 -15.89 18.22 -23.54
CA PHE A 182 -15.88 17.29 -24.68
C PHE A 182 -14.53 17.18 -25.41
N HIS A 183 -13.66 18.18 -25.30
CA HIS A 183 -12.35 18.23 -25.95
C HIS A 183 -11.19 18.28 -24.97
N GLN A 184 -11.49 18.23 -23.66
CA GLN A 184 -10.49 18.20 -22.59
C GLN A 184 -10.07 16.75 -22.32
N GLY A 185 -8.96 16.57 -21.59
CA GLY A 185 -8.58 15.24 -21.13
C GLY A 185 -9.41 14.81 -19.93
N ALA A 186 -9.74 13.52 -19.82
CA ALA A 186 -10.54 12.98 -18.71
C ALA A 186 -10.02 13.36 -17.30
N GLY A 187 -8.70 13.51 -17.14
CA GLY A 187 -8.11 14.00 -15.89
C GLY A 187 -8.34 15.49 -15.63
N GLU A 188 -8.34 16.34 -16.66
CA GLU A 188 -8.72 17.75 -16.54
C GLU A 188 -10.21 17.87 -16.19
N ASP A 189 -11.06 17.10 -16.86
CA ASP A 189 -12.51 17.08 -16.62
C ASP A 189 -12.85 16.68 -15.20
N ALA A 190 -12.35 15.52 -14.75
CA ALA A 190 -12.60 15.02 -13.41
C ALA A 190 -12.06 15.97 -12.32
N THR A 191 -10.93 16.65 -12.58
CA THR A 191 -10.39 17.64 -11.65
C THR A 191 -11.21 18.93 -11.64
N LEU A 192 -11.65 19.40 -12.80
CA LEU A 192 -12.53 20.57 -12.90
C LEU A 192 -13.83 20.34 -12.11
N ASP A 193 -14.44 19.17 -12.28
CA ASP A 193 -15.63 18.74 -11.54
C ASP A 193 -15.40 18.66 -10.02
N LEU A 194 -14.22 18.21 -9.59
CA LEU A 194 -13.81 18.24 -8.18
C LEU A 194 -13.77 19.67 -7.64
N PHE A 195 -13.19 20.61 -8.39
CA PHE A 195 -13.12 22.02 -7.98
C PHE A 195 -14.48 22.69 -7.93
N GLN A 196 -15.40 22.32 -8.84
CA GLN A 196 -16.80 22.74 -8.74
C GLN A 196 -17.44 22.30 -7.43
N LEU A 197 -17.22 21.04 -7.05
CA LEU A 197 -17.71 20.53 -5.78
C LEU A 197 -17.09 21.30 -4.61
N PHE A 198 -15.80 21.62 -4.67
CA PHE A 198 -15.11 22.31 -3.57
C PHE A 198 -15.64 23.71 -3.31
N GLU A 199 -16.15 24.42 -4.32
CA GLU A 199 -16.85 25.72 -4.13
C GLU A 199 -18.01 25.57 -3.16
N THR A 200 -18.86 24.57 -3.40
CA THR A 200 -20.12 24.38 -2.66
C THR A 200 -19.98 23.45 -1.46
N LEU A 201 -18.81 22.84 -1.26
CA LEU A 201 -18.57 21.85 -0.21
C LEU A 201 -18.72 22.48 1.20
N PRO A 202 -19.73 22.08 2.00
CA PRO A 202 -19.92 22.63 3.34
C PRO A 202 -18.80 22.23 4.30
N ASN A 203 -18.59 23.04 5.33
CA ASN A 203 -17.69 22.67 6.43
C ASN A 203 -18.18 21.40 7.15
N HIS A 204 -17.25 20.66 7.74
CA HIS A 204 -17.53 19.41 8.47
C HIS A 204 -18.16 18.30 7.61
N SER A 205 -18.05 18.36 6.29
CA SER A 205 -18.53 17.29 5.38
C SER A 205 -17.65 16.04 5.41
N LEU A 206 -18.16 14.93 4.90
CA LEU A 206 -17.40 13.72 4.58
C LEU A 206 -17.27 13.63 3.05
N LEU A 207 -16.05 13.47 2.54
CA LEU A 207 -15.78 13.32 1.13
C LEU A 207 -15.19 11.94 0.90
N ILE A 208 -15.82 11.16 0.01
CA ILE A 208 -15.37 9.83 -0.37
C ILE A 208 -14.99 9.87 -1.85
N ILE A 209 -13.76 9.49 -2.19
CA ILE A 209 -13.23 9.52 -3.55
C ILE A 209 -12.68 8.16 -3.93
N ASP A 210 -13.26 7.52 -4.92
CA ASP A 210 -12.74 6.27 -5.47
C ASP A 210 -11.65 6.56 -6.50
N GLU A 211 -10.52 5.85 -6.50
CA GLU A 211 -9.39 6.04 -7.42
C GLU A 211 -9.03 7.51 -7.63
N VAL A 212 -8.52 8.16 -6.58
CA VAL A 212 -8.25 9.62 -6.62
C VAL A 212 -7.28 10.01 -7.74
N GLU A 213 -6.39 9.10 -8.14
CA GLU A 213 -5.40 9.27 -9.19
C GLU A 213 -5.92 9.08 -10.62
N ALA A 214 -7.14 8.56 -10.80
CA ALA A 214 -7.61 8.10 -12.09
C ALA A 214 -7.49 9.23 -13.14
N SER A 215 -6.86 8.90 -14.28
CA SER A 215 -6.59 9.81 -15.40
C SER A 215 -5.65 10.98 -15.09
N LEU A 216 -4.98 11.02 -13.93
CA LEU A 216 -4.02 12.07 -13.57
C LEU A 216 -2.57 11.61 -13.73
N HIS A 217 -1.71 12.52 -14.18
CA HIS A 217 -0.26 12.31 -14.18
C HIS A 217 0.30 12.36 -12.75
N PRO A 218 1.38 11.61 -12.41
CA PRO A 218 1.97 11.56 -11.05
C PRO A 218 2.19 12.91 -10.36
N LYS A 219 2.61 13.92 -11.13
CA LYS A 219 2.79 15.29 -10.63
C LYS A 219 1.48 15.93 -10.17
N ALA A 220 0.39 15.70 -10.89
CA ALA A 220 -0.94 16.20 -10.53
C ALA A 220 -1.51 15.44 -9.33
N GLN A 221 -1.32 14.11 -9.27
CA GLN A 221 -1.72 13.28 -8.14
C GLN A 221 -1.14 13.81 -6.81
N ARG A 222 0.18 14.03 -6.76
CA ARG A 222 0.84 14.58 -5.56
C ARG A 222 0.29 15.95 -5.14
N ARG A 223 0.05 16.84 -6.10
CA ARG A 223 -0.48 18.19 -5.86
C ARG A 223 -1.93 18.16 -5.39
N LEU A 224 -2.75 17.28 -5.96
CA LEU A 224 -4.13 17.08 -5.55
C LEU A 224 -4.21 16.53 -4.13
N THR A 225 -3.38 15.52 -3.79
CA THR A 225 -3.32 14.97 -2.43
C THR A 225 -2.96 16.04 -1.40
N LYS A 226 -1.94 16.87 -1.67
CA LYS A 226 -1.58 18.02 -0.82
C LYS A 226 -2.71 19.02 -0.65
N TYR A 227 -3.41 19.30 -1.74
CA TYR A 227 -4.57 20.20 -1.70
C TYR A 227 -5.71 19.60 -0.87
N LEU A 228 -6.03 18.31 -1.03
CA LEU A 228 -7.04 17.61 -0.23
C LEU A 228 -6.69 17.60 1.26
N LEU A 229 -5.43 17.39 1.63
CA LEU A 229 -4.97 17.50 3.03
C LEU A 229 -5.17 18.91 3.58
N SER A 230 -4.86 19.94 2.78
CA SER A 230 -5.06 21.35 3.16
C SER A 230 -6.54 21.67 3.31
N LEU A 231 -7.37 21.26 2.36
CA LEU A 231 -8.83 21.42 2.36
C LEU A 231 -9.46 20.72 3.57
N SER A 232 -8.97 19.51 3.92
CA SER A 232 -9.39 18.76 5.11
C SER A 232 -9.21 19.58 6.39
N ARG A 233 -8.08 20.28 6.52
CA ARG A 233 -7.81 21.14 7.68
C ARG A 233 -8.65 22.42 7.66
N LEU A 234 -8.75 23.08 6.51
CA LEU A 234 -9.45 24.36 6.36
C LEU A 234 -10.95 24.23 6.60
N LYS A 235 -11.61 23.28 5.92
CA LYS A 235 -13.06 23.07 6.02
C LYS A 235 -13.44 22.07 7.13
N ARG A 236 -12.47 21.52 7.87
CA ARG A 236 -12.65 20.45 8.86
C ARG A 236 -13.43 19.26 8.30
N ILE A 237 -13.21 18.95 7.02
CA ILE A 237 -13.85 17.82 6.35
C ILE A 237 -13.06 16.54 6.63
N GLN A 238 -13.76 15.41 6.56
CA GLN A 238 -13.14 14.09 6.56
C GLN A 238 -13.01 13.64 5.10
N VAL A 239 -11.84 13.18 4.69
CA VAL A 239 -11.62 12.65 3.34
C VAL A 239 -11.26 11.17 3.44
N VAL A 240 -12.00 10.33 2.73
CA VAL A 240 -11.72 8.91 2.55
C VAL A 240 -11.48 8.72 1.07
N LEU A 241 -10.35 8.13 0.71
CA LEU A 241 -10.03 7.86 -0.70
C LEU A 241 -9.52 6.44 -0.89
N SER A 242 -9.74 5.85 -2.06
CA SER A 242 -9.02 4.67 -2.52
C SER A 242 -7.94 5.06 -3.54
N THR A 243 -6.90 4.25 -3.63
CA THR A 243 -5.78 4.48 -4.54
C THR A 243 -4.96 3.20 -4.72
N HIS A 244 -4.34 3.02 -5.88
CA HIS A 244 -3.22 2.12 -6.14
C HIS A 244 -1.92 2.90 -6.43
N SER A 245 -1.99 4.23 -6.44
CA SER A 245 -0.86 5.07 -6.81
C SER A 245 0.16 5.22 -5.67
N PRO A 246 1.44 4.85 -5.88
CA PRO A 246 2.50 5.13 -4.91
C PRO A 246 2.66 6.63 -4.68
N TYR A 247 2.38 7.46 -5.68
CA TYR A 247 2.50 8.92 -5.61
C TYR A 247 1.45 9.56 -4.71
N VAL A 248 0.28 8.92 -4.55
CA VAL A 248 -0.73 9.35 -3.58
C VAL A 248 -0.31 8.91 -2.18
N LEU A 249 0.13 7.64 -2.03
CA LEU A 249 0.57 7.08 -0.76
C LEU A 249 1.74 7.86 -0.15
N GLU A 250 2.77 8.18 -0.95
CA GLU A 250 3.95 8.98 -0.55
C GLU A 250 3.57 10.32 0.12
N GLU A 251 2.48 10.95 -0.33
CA GLU A 251 2.07 12.27 0.16
C GLU A 251 1.15 12.18 1.39
N LEU A 252 0.73 10.97 1.77
CA LEU A 252 -0.09 10.71 2.95
C LEU A 252 0.79 10.25 4.12
N PRO A 253 0.49 10.67 5.36
CA PRO A 253 1.14 10.11 6.53
C PRO A 253 0.75 8.64 6.72
N SER A 254 1.62 7.82 7.33
CA SER A 254 1.35 6.38 7.49
C SER A 254 0.07 6.12 8.26
N GLU A 255 -0.27 6.96 9.25
CA GLU A 255 -1.51 6.85 10.04
C GLU A 255 -2.80 7.01 9.23
N ALA A 256 -2.69 7.58 8.02
CA ALA A 256 -3.80 7.71 7.08
C ALA A 256 -3.90 6.54 6.08
N ARG A 257 -2.95 5.58 6.09
CA ARG A 257 -2.87 4.49 5.11
C ARG A 257 -3.39 3.18 5.70
N ILE A 258 -4.30 2.52 4.99
CA ILE A 258 -4.87 1.23 5.40
C ILE A 258 -4.86 0.27 4.21
N LEU A 259 -4.10 -0.82 4.33
CA LEU A 259 -4.05 -1.89 3.35
C LEU A 259 -5.17 -2.88 3.59
N LEU A 260 -5.90 -3.22 2.53
CA LEU A 260 -6.88 -4.29 2.51
C LEU A 260 -6.28 -5.47 1.75
N THR A 261 -6.12 -6.62 2.43
CA THR A 261 -5.51 -7.82 1.86
C THR A 261 -6.44 -9.02 2.05
N PRO A 262 -6.78 -9.78 0.99
CA PRO A 262 -7.54 -11.01 1.15
C PRO A 262 -6.69 -12.04 1.91
N ASN A 263 -7.31 -12.77 2.83
CA ASN A 263 -6.70 -13.94 3.45
C ASN A 263 -7.15 -15.23 2.74
N GLU A 264 -6.47 -16.34 3.03
CA GLU A 264 -6.72 -17.65 2.42
C GLU A 264 -8.16 -18.15 2.61
N GLN A 265 -8.83 -17.68 3.66
CA GLN A 265 -10.21 -18.02 4.01
C GLN A 265 -11.23 -17.15 3.25
N GLY A 266 -10.79 -16.26 2.37
CA GLY A 266 -11.63 -15.37 1.58
C GLY A 266 -12.18 -14.16 2.33
N SER A 267 -11.71 -13.90 3.55
CA SER A 267 -12.01 -12.67 4.30
C SER A 267 -10.90 -11.63 4.10
N ILE A 268 -11.20 -10.35 4.34
CA ILE A 268 -10.24 -9.26 4.13
C ILE A 268 -9.59 -8.90 5.47
N SER A 269 -8.26 -8.97 5.50
CA SER A 269 -7.40 -8.44 6.54
C SER A 269 -7.18 -6.94 6.34
N VAL A 270 -7.21 -6.19 7.44
CA VAL A 270 -7.02 -4.74 7.47
C VAL A 270 -5.72 -4.43 8.19
N VAL A 271 -4.74 -3.89 7.47
CA VAL A 271 -3.43 -3.54 8.03
C VAL A 271 -3.29 -2.01 8.03
N PRO A 272 -3.41 -1.34 9.19
CA PRO A 272 -3.23 0.11 9.30
C PRO A 272 -1.74 0.48 9.35
N ASN A 273 -1.43 1.77 9.14
CA ASN A 273 -0.10 2.36 9.35
C ASN A 273 1.00 1.76 8.46
N VAL A 274 0.65 1.33 7.25
CA VAL A 274 1.61 0.70 6.35
C VAL A 274 2.51 1.71 5.62
N SER A 275 3.74 1.31 5.33
CA SER A 275 4.66 2.05 4.46
C SER A 275 4.18 2.04 3.00
N THR A 276 4.73 2.90 2.14
CA THR A 276 4.38 2.87 0.71
C THR A 276 4.98 1.63 0.04
N GLU A 277 6.13 1.20 0.51
CA GLU A 277 6.93 0.11 -0.04
C GLU A 277 6.27 -1.25 0.25
N PHE A 278 5.81 -1.49 1.48
CA PHE A 278 5.03 -2.68 1.83
C PHE A 278 3.70 -2.72 1.08
N SER A 279 3.06 -1.56 0.94
CA SER A 279 1.86 -1.39 0.14
C SER A 279 2.08 -1.84 -1.31
N MET A 280 3.14 -1.35 -1.94
CA MET A 280 3.47 -1.66 -3.32
C MET A 280 3.93 -3.11 -3.52
N SER A 281 4.71 -3.66 -2.59
CA SER A 281 5.14 -5.07 -2.62
C SER A 281 3.98 -6.08 -2.62
N LYS A 282 2.81 -5.68 -2.10
CA LYS A 282 1.60 -6.52 -2.11
C LYS A 282 0.71 -6.27 -3.33
N MET A 283 0.96 -5.22 -4.10
CA MET A 283 0.14 -4.78 -5.24
C MET A 283 0.78 -5.02 -6.59
N ASP A 284 2.09 -4.85 -6.65
CA ASP A 284 2.90 -4.99 -7.85
C ASP A 284 3.52 -6.39 -7.92
N ASP A 285 3.92 -6.80 -9.12
CA ASP A 285 4.71 -8.01 -9.34
C ASP A 285 6.19 -7.80 -8.93
N SER A 286 6.58 -6.55 -8.67
CA SER A 286 7.91 -6.18 -8.21
C SER A 286 7.99 -6.07 -6.68
N ASP A 287 9.01 -6.69 -6.09
CA ASP A 287 9.32 -6.52 -4.68
C ASP A 287 9.80 -5.09 -4.42
N ASN A 288 9.10 -4.36 -3.56
CA ASN A 288 9.45 -3.02 -3.09
C ASN A 288 9.81 -3.10 -1.59
N PRO A 289 11.00 -3.64 -1.21
CA PRO A 289 11.35 -3.79 0.19
C PRO A 289 11.54 -2.44 0.87
N GLU A 290 11.06 -2.33 2.10
CA GLU A 290 11.29 -1.16 2.97
C GLU A 290 12.77 -1.03 3.36
N LEU A 291 13.47 -2.17 3.51
CA LEU A 291 14.87 -2.22 3.91
C LEU A 291 15.70 -3.13 3.00
N HIS A 292 16.82 -2.61 2.51
CA HIS A 292 17.83 -3.38 1.80
C HIS A 292 18.94 -3.81 2.74
N ILE A 293 19.11 -5.10 2.95
CA ILE A 293 20.21 -5.65 3.76
C ILE A 293 21.37 -5.98 2.83
N TYR A 294 22.43 -5.19 2.85
CA TYR A 294 23.60 -5.38 2.00
C TYR A 294 24.51 -6.44 2.60
N VAL A 295 24.77 -7.51 1.87
CA VAL A 295 25.60 -8.65 2.28
C VAL A 295 26.75 -8.86 1.30
N GLU A 296 27.80 -9.56 1.76
CA GLU A 296 29.04 -9.69 1.01
C GLU A 296 28.87 -10.56 -0.24
N ASP A 297 28.34 -11.75 -0.05
CA ASP A 297 28.16 -12.76 -1.09
C ASP A 297 26.86 -13.57 -0.93
N SER A 298 26.71 -14.63 -1.72
CA SER A 298 25.54 -15.50 -1.64
C SER A 298 25.50 -16.37 -0.38
N ASP A 299 26.63 -16.62 0.25
CA ASP A 299 26.75 -17.53 1.38
C ASP A 299 26.38 -16.80 2.67
N ALA A 300 26.83 -15.55 2.83
CA ALA A 300 26.33 -14.61 3.84
C ALA A 300 24.82 -14.37 3.68
N GLN A 301 24.33 -14.23 2.44
CA GLN A 301 22.89 -14.09 2.17
C GLN A 301 22.08 -15.29 2.66
N ILE A 302 22.56 -16.51 2.41
CA ILE A 302 21.90 -17.74 2.86
C ILE A 302 21.86 -17.80 4.39
N LEU A 303 23.00 -17.56 5.05
CA LEU A 303 23.08 -17.59 6.50
C LEU A 303 22.14 -16.56 7.13
N ALA A 304 22.14 -15.33 6.63
CA ALA A 304 21.23 -14.27 7.07
C ALA A 304 19.76 -14.67 6.96
N TYR A 305 19.34 -15.25 5.83
CA TYR A 305 17.96 -15.70 5.65
C TYR A 305 17.59 -16.88 6.56
N GLU A 306 18.48 -17.85 6.78
CA GLU A 306 18.18 -18.97 7.69
C GLU A 306 18.07 -18.49 9.15
N ILE A 307 18.90 -17.52 9.58
CA ILE A 307 18.76 -16.85 10.88
C ILE A 307 17.39 -16.15 10.97
N LEU A 308 17.04 -15.33 9.99
CA LEU A 308 15.77 -14.60 9.98
C LEU A 308 14.56 -15.54 9.98
N LYS A 309 14.57 -16.64 9.21
CA LYS A 309 13.48 -17.63 9.19
C LYS A 309 13.25 -18.29 10.56
N LYS A 310 14.31 -18.55 11.34
CA LYS A 310 14.15 -19.13 12.69
C LYS A 310 13.59 -18.11 13.67
N HIS A 311 14.02 -16.86 13.60
CA HIS A 311 13.73 -15.84 14.62
C HIS A 311 12.57 -14.89 14.26
N ASP A 312 12.07 -14.90 13.03
CA ASP A 312 10.93 -14.10 12.56
C ASP A 312 9.67 -14.94 12.24
N PRO A 313 9.12 -15.74 13.20
CA PRO A 313 7.93 -16.55 12.94
C PRO A 313 6.65 -15.73 12.74
N ASP A 314 6.68 -14.44 13.11
CA ASP A 314 5.55 -13.51 12.99
C ASP A 314 5.60 -12.66 11.70
N ASP A 315 6.54 -12.94 10.79
CA ASP A 315 6.69 -12.26 9.50
C ASP A 315 6.83 -10.73 9.62
N GLN A 316 7.57 -10.24 10.64
CA GLN A 316 7.74 -8.80 10.87
C GLN A 316 8.89 -8.19 10.06
N VAL A 317 9.86 -9.00 9.65
CA VAL A 317 11.08 -8.58 8.95
C VAL A 317 11.09 -9.12 7.52
N LEU A 318 10.90 -10.43 7.33
CA LEU A 318 11.05 -11.09 6.02
C LEU A 318 10.18 -10.49 4.89
N PRO A 319 8.92 -10.08 5.12
CA PRO A 319 8.11 -9.45 4.06
C PRO A 319 8.48 -7.99 3.77
N ARG A 320 9.29 -7.36 4.62
CA ARG A 320 9.63 -5.92 4.57
C ARG A 320 11.09 -5.68 4.19
N ALA A 321 11.97 -6.66 4.40
CA ALA A 321 13.40 -6.55 4.14
C ALA A 321 13.87 -7.52 3.04
N LYS A 322 14.88 -7.12 2.27
CA LYS A 322 15.49 -7.94 1.22
C LYS A 322 17.00 -7.90 1.30
N CYS A 323 17.63 -9.07 1.36
CA CYS A 323 19.09 -9.16 1.29
C CYS A 323 19.59 -8.99 -0.15
N VAL A 324 20.55 -8.09 -0.35
CA VAL A 324 21.17 -7.76 -1.64
C VAL A 324 22.68 -8.01 -1.55
N VAL A 325 23.19 -8.86 -2.43
CA VAL A 325 24.62 -9.13 -2.55
C VAL A 325 25.29 -7.96 -3.24
N VAL A 326 26.30 -7.36 -2.60
CA VAL A 326 27.00 -6.18 -3.13
C VAL A 326 28.51 -6.38 -3.35
N GLY A 327 29.08 -7.51 -2.90
CA GLY A 327 30.51 -7.79 -3.01
C GLY A 327 31.23 -7.57 -1.67
N PRO A 328 32.57 -7.44 -1.67
CA PRO A 328 33.39 -7.58 -0.46
C PRO A 328 33.03 -6.63 0.70
N ALA A 329 33.42 -7.00 1.93
CA ALA A 329 33.19 -6.25 3.17
C ALA A 329 33.28 -4.71 3.05
N ASN A 330 34.30 -4.18 2.36
CA ASN A 330 34.48 -2.73 2.20
C ASN A 330 33.33 -2.06 1.43
N VAL A 331 32.71 -2.77 0.48
CA VAL A 331 31.53 -2.29 -0.26
C VAL A 331 30.31 -2.31 0.65
N VAL A 332 30.10 -3.39 1.42
CA VAL A 332 29.02 -3.48 2.40
C VAL A 332 29.11 -2.35 3.44
N GLN A 333 30.31 -2.10 3.99
CA GLN A 333 30.58 -1.00 4.91
C GLN A 333 30.23 0.36 4.30
N THR A 334 30.62 0.59 3.04
CA THR A 334 30.30 1.83 2.33
C THR A 334 28.79 1.99 2.16
N MET A 335 28.08 0.93 1.74
CA MET A 335 26.63 0.96 1.56
C MET A 335 25.88 1.18 2.88
N GLY A 336 26.31 0.52 3.96
CA GLY A 336 25.78 0.71 5.32
C GLY A 336 25.95 2.15 5.80
N MET A 337 27.15 2.72 5.64
CA MET A 337 27.45 4.11 6.01
C MET A 337 26.61 5.12 5.20
N LEU A 338 26.53 4.96 3.88
CA LEU A 338 25.74 5.84 3.01
C LEU A 338 24.26 5.78 3.39
N SER A 339 23.75 4.60 3.71
CA SER A 339 22.37 4.43 4.16
C SER A 339 22.13 5.07 5.54
N HIS A 340 23.04 4.86 6.49
CA HIS A 340 22.96 5.48 7.82
C HIS A 340 22.92 7.01 7.73
N ARG A 341 23.71 7.58 6.82
CA ARG A 341 23.76 9.02 6.54
C ARG A 341 22.62 9.54 5.66
N LYS A 342 21.64 8.70 5.30
CA LYS A 342 20.49 9.03 4.43
C LYS A 342 20.92 9.60 3.07
N GLN A 343 22.04 9.10 2.54
CA GLN A 343 22.56 9.48 1.22
C GLN A 343 22.10 8.53 0.11
N LEU A 344 21.54 7.37 0.46
CA LEU A 344 20.90 6.46 -0.47
C LEU A 344 19.41 6.78 -0.64
N PRO A 345 18.84 6.53 -1.83
CA PRO A 345 17.41 6.73 -2.08
C PRO A 345 16.53 5.74 -1.29
N TYR A 346 17.08 4.60 -0.88
CA TYR A 346 16.39 3.57 -0.12
C TYR A 346 17.04 3.35 1.24
N SER A 347 16.23 2.98 2.24
CA SER A 347 16.75 2.55 3.53
C SER A 347 17.47 1.22 3.39
N GLY A 348 18.57 1.10 4.12
CA GLY A 348 19.43 -0.07 4.08
C GLY A 348 20.27 -0.23 5.34
N LEU A 349 20.84 -1.42 5.45
CA LEU A 349 21.65 -1.87 6.57
C LEU A 349 22.75 -2.76 6.01
N GLY A 350 24.01 -2.53 6.38
CA GLY A 350 25.07 -3.48 6.07
C GLY A 350 25.02 -4.67 7.03
N LEU A 351 25.19 -5.88 6.51
CA LEU A 351 25.34 -7.10 7.30
C LEU A 351 26.66 -7.76 6.88
N LEU A 352 27.66 -7.61 7.74
CA LEU A 352 29.04 -8.06 7.53
C LEU A 352 29.24 -9.46 8.10
N ASP A 353 30.27 -10.16 7.64
CA ASP A 353 30.68 -11.41 8.25
C ASP A 353 31.24 -11.20 9.68
N GLY A 354 31.23 -12.25 10.49
CA GLY A 354 31.60 -12.17 11.90
C GLY A 354 33.08 -11.82 12.15
N ASP A 355 33.96 -12.06 11.17
CA ASP A 355 35.39 -11.76 11.25
C ASP A 355 35.76 -10.31 10.89
N ILE A 356 34.80 -9.51 10.42
CA ILE A 356 34.99 -8.11 10.08
C ILE A 356 34.67 -7.22 11.29
N GLU A 357 35.41 -6.12 11.48
CA GLU A 357 35.07 -5.15 12.53
C GLU A 357 33.74 -4.42 12.24
N GLU A 358 32.95 -4.19 13.29
CA GLU A 358 31.70 -3.42 13.19
C GLU A 358 31.96 -2.03 12.60
N SER A 359 31.05 -1.61 11.71
CA SER A 359 31.13 -0.33 11.00
C SER A 359 29.84 0.47 11.17
N GLU A 360 29.94 1.80 11.04
CA GLU A 360 28.80 2.71 11.10
C GLU A 360 27.72 2.29 10.07
N GLY A 361 26.51 2.01 10.55
CA GLY A 361 25.40 1.58 9.68
C GLY A 361 25.43 0.11 9.27
N CYS A 362 26.31 -0.68 9.88
CA CYS A 362 26.38 -2.13 9.71
C CYS A 362 26.13 -2.87 11.04
N ILE A 363 25.69 -4.11 10.92
CA ILE A 363 25.72 -5.13 11.96
C ILE A 363 26.49 -6.34 11.43
N ASN A 364 26.86 -7.27 12.30
CA ASN A 364 27.63 -8.44 11.92
C ASN A 364 26.82 -9.72 12.08
N LEU A 365 27.12 -10.70 11.23
CA LEU A 365 26.73 -12.08 11.41
C LEU A 365 27.40 -12.66 12.67
N PRO A 366 26.84 -13.72 13.26
CA PRO A 366 27.39 -14.31 14.47
C PRO A 366 28.84 -14.78 14.31
N GLY A 367 29.60 -14.74 15.41
CA GLY A 367 30.96 -15.27 15.49
C GLY A 367 32.06 -14.22 15.28
N THR A 368 33.31 -14.69 15.30
CA THR A 368 34.52 -13.86 15.09
C THR A 368 35.45 -14.45 14.01
N THR A 369 34.94 -15.40 13.24
CA THR A 369 35.66 -16.15 12.21
C THR A 369 34.80 -16.20 10.96
N PRO A 370 35.38 -16.52 9.78
CA PRO A 370 34.62 -16.75 8.57
C PRO A 370 33.42 -17.68 8.81
N PRO A 371 32.25 -17.40 8.20
CA PRO A 371 31.02 -18.15 8.45
C PRO A 371 31.18 -19.67 8.26
N GLU A 372 31.92 -20.12 7.26
CA GLU A 372 32.14 -21.55 6.99
C GLU A 372 32.92 -22.22 8.12
N ILE A 373 33.93 -21.53 8.66
CA ILE A 373 34.73 -22.01 9.78
C ILE A 373 33.85 -22.14 11.03
N LEU A 374 33.03 -21.14 11.32
CA LEU A 374 32.10 -21.16 12.45
C LEU A 374 31.11 -22.33 12.34
N VAL A 375 30.39 -22.40 11.22
CA VAL A 375 29.32 -23.38 11.00
C VAL A 375 29.85 -24.82 11.06
N PHE A 376 30.97 -25.11 10.38
CA PHE A 376 31.53 -26.46 10.38
C PHE A 376 32.07 -26.86 11.76
N ASN A 377 32.76 -25.98 12.47
CA ASN A 377 33.32 -26.31 13.79
C ASN A 377 32.22 -26.54 14.83
N ASP A 378 31.20 -25.69 14.87
CA ASP A 378 30.11 -25.82 15.83
C ASP A 378 29.29 -27.09 15.59
N LEU A 379 28.98 -27.39 14.31
CA LEU A 379 28.28 -28.63 13.94
C LEU A 379 29.13 -29.86 14.25
N LYS A 380 30.45 -29.79 14.06
CA LYS A 380 31.38 -30.86 14.43
C LYS A 380 31.40 -31.13 15.93
N ILE A 381 31.42 -30.07 16.75
CA ILE A 381 31.36 -30.18 18.22
C ILE A 381 30.07 -30.88 18.65
N MET A 382 28.96 -30.60 17.97
CA MET A 382 27.66 -31.25 18.18
C MET A 382 27.53 -32.62 17.50
N ASN A 383 28.61 -33.14 16.92
CA ASN A 383 28.66 -34.42 16.22
C ASN A 383 27.66 -34.53 15.05
N TRP A 384 27.62 -33.49 14.21
CA TRP A 384 26.88 -33.44 12.93
C TRP A 384 25.39 -33.79 13.06
N PRO A 385 24.63 -33.08 13.93
CA PRO A 385 23.27 -33.45 14.28
C PRO A 385 22.35 -33.41 13.05
N ASN A 386 21.53 -34.46 12.87
CA ASN A 386 20.48 -34.58 11.86
C ASN A 386 20.90 -34.48 10.37
N LEU A 387 22.19 -34.28 10.06
CA LEU A 387 22.67 -34.03 8.69
C LEU A 387 22.57 -35.25 7.78
N ASP A 388 22.74 -36.46 8.31
CA ASP A 388 22.60 -37.72 7.57
C ASP A 388 21.21 -37.87 6.96
N SER A 389 20.17 -37.57 7.76
CA SER A 389 18.78 -37.60 7.32
C SER A 389 18.47 -36.50 6.29
N ARG A 390 19.05 -35.31 6.44
CA ARG A 390 18.84 -34.15 5.55
C ARG A 390 19.49 -34.34 4.19
N PHE A 391 20.71 -34.88 4.17
CA PHE A 391 21.44 -35.16 2.95
C PHE A 391 21.06 -36.49 2.30
N GLY A 392 20.39 -37.39 3.03
CA GLY A 392 20.03 -38.72 2.54
C GLY A 392 21.25 -39.63 2.34
N VAL A 393 22.33 -39.37 3.08
CA VAL A 393 23.60 -40.11 3.02
C VAL A 393 23.82 -40.77 4.37
N GLY A 394 24.29 -42.03 4.37
CA GLY A 394 24.57 -42.74 5.62
C GLY A 394 25.58 -41.98 6.50
N ALA A 395 25.25 -41.82 7.79
CA ALA A 395 25.98 -40.99 8.75
C ALA A 395 27.50 -41.22 8.74
N GLY A 396 27.96 -42.48 8.75
CA GLY A 396 29.39 -42.78 8.75
C GLY A 396 30.13 -42.26 7.51
N THR A 397 29.53 -42.40 6.32
CA THR A 397 30.10 -41.89 5.07
C THR A 397 30.10 -40.37 5.06
N LEU A 398 28.98 -39.76 5.47
CA LEU A 398 28.82 -38.31 5.48
C LEU A 398 29.80 -37.63 6.44
N PHE A 399 29.92 -38.14 7.67
CA PHE A 399 30.79 -37.52 8.68
C PHE A 399 32.25 -37.60 8.28
N THR A 400 32.67 -38.73 7.68
CA THR A 400 34.01 -38.87 7.09
C THR A 400 34.24 -37.82 6.00
N ILE A 401 33.25 -37.59 5.12
CA ILE A 401 33.35 -36.58 4.06
C ILE A 401 33.47 -35.17 4.65
N LEU A 402 32.67 -34.82 5.66
CA LEU A 402 32.69 -33.51 6.32
C LEU A 402 34.04 -33.27 7.01
N ASP A 403 34.52 -34.26 7.78
CA ASP A 403 35.80 -34.18 8.48
C ASP A 403 36.99 -34.07 7.52
N GLU A 404 37.01 -34.84 6.43
CA GLU A 404 38.05 -34.74 5.40
C GLU A 404 38.01 -33.39 4.69
N SER A 405 36.83 -32.80 4.48
CA SER A 405 36.69 -31.52 3.79
C SER A 405 37.30 -30.39 4.60
N MET A 406 37.17 -30.44 5.94
CA MET A 406 37.78 -29.46 6.86
C MET A 406 39.32 -29.50 6.89
N LEU A 407 39.96 -30.51 6.29
CA LEU A 407 41.42 -30.58 6.15
C LEU A 407 41.96 -29.70 5.00
N GLU A 408 41.08 -29.26 4.09
CA GLU A 408 41.45 -28.33 3.02
C GLU A 408 41.83 -26.96 3.63
N PRO A 409 43.01 -26.40 3.34
CA PRO A 409 43.45 -25.13 3.91
C PRO A 409 42.56 -23.94 3.55
N ASP A 410 41.95 -23.97 2.36
CA ASP A 410 41.03 -22.94 1.89
C ASP A 410 39.58 -23.32 2.24
N HIS A 411 39.04 -22.67 3.27
CA HIS A 411 37.72 -22.96 3.83
C HIS A 411 36.57 -22.72 2.85
N HIS A 412 36.74 -21.82 1.88
CA HIS A 412 35.73 -21.58 0.84
C HIS A 412 35.50 -22.80 -0.08
N ASN A 413 36.44 -23.75 -0.10
CA ASN A 413 36.28 -24.99 -0.87
C ASN A 413 35.53 -26.10 -0.11
N TRP A 414 35.30 -25.97 1.20
CA TRP A 414 34.76 -27.07 2.01
C TRP A 414 33.38 -27.54 1.52
N THR A 415 32.45 -26.61 1.28
CA THR A 415 31.10 -26.92 0.79
C THR A 415 31.11 -27.54 -0.60
N ARG A 416 32.03 -27.11 -1.47
CA ARG A 416 32.24 -27.69 -2.81
C ARG A 416 32.76 -29.12 -2.72
N ILE A 417 33.76 -29.40 -1.89
CA ILE A 417 34.32 -30.75 -1.72
C ILE A 417 33.24 -31.71 -1.20
N VAL A 418 32.47 -31.28 -0.20
CA VAL A 418 31.33 -32.07 0.32
C VAL A 418 30.33 -32.33 -0.80
N GLY A 419 29.91 -31.28 -1.52
CA GLY A 419 28.95 -31.37 -2.63
C GLY A 419 29.39 -32.31 -3.75
N ASP A 420 30.66 -32.24 -4.16
CA ASP A 420 31.22 -33.10 -5.20
C ASP A 420 31.15 -34.58 -4.84
N LYS A 421 31.40 -34.92 -3.56
CA LYS A 421 31.36 -36.29 -3.04
C LYS A 421 29.93 -36.82 -2.88
N ILE A 422 28.96 -35.98 -2.53
CA ILE A 422 27.54 -36.39 -2.33
C ILE A 422 26.61 -36.05 -3.50
N ARG A 423 27.16 -35.57 -4.63
CA ARG A 423 26.44 -35.19 -5.87
C ARG A 423 25.38 -34.10 -5.65
N MET A 424 25.77 -33.03 -4.98
CA MET A 424 24.92 -31.88 -4.70
C MET A 424 25.68 -30.56 -4.90
N SER A 425 24.96 -29.48 -5.23
CA SER A 425 25.59 -28.16 -5.39
C SER A 425 26.14 -27.65 -4.05
N ALA A 426 27.28 -26.97 -4.09
CA ALA A 426 27.90 -26.34 -2.93
C ALA A 426 26.91 -25.42 -2.18
N LYS A 427 26.09 -24.66 -2.94
CA LYS A 427 25.04 -23.79 -2.40
C LYS A 427 23.99 -24.54 -1.58
N ASN A 428 23.55 -25.71 -2.04
CA ASN A 428 22.57 -26.51 -1.30
C ASN A 428 23.20 -27.16 -0.07
N VAL A 429 24.46 -27.59 -0.17
CA VAL A 429 25.22 -28.06 1.00
C VAL A 429 25.31 -26.98 2.06
N TRP A 430 25.71 -25.78 1.65
CA TRP A 430 25.80 -24.61 2.54
C TRP A 430 24.46 -24.28 3.18
N GLN A 431 23.37 -24.25 2.42
CA GLN A 431 22.04 -23.98 2.95
C GLN A 431 21.60 -24.99 4.01
N ILE A 432 21.85 -26.29 3.80
CA ILE A 432 21.50 -27.33 4.76
C ILE A 432 22.33 -27.19 6.04
N LEU A 433 23.64 -26.93 5.90
CA LEU A 433 24.53 -26.70 7.04
C LEU A 433 24.12 -25.46 7.84
N CYS A 434 23.89 -24.33 7.18
CA CYS A 434 23.40 -23.09 7.82
C CYS A 434 22.11 -23.33 8.58
N LYS A 435 21.15 -24.02 7.95
CA LYS A 435 19.87 -24.33 8.58
C LYS A 435 20.09 -25.14 9.84
N GLU A 436 20.76 -26.29 9.78
CA GLU A 436 20.96 -27.13 10.97
C GLU A 436 21.80 -26.42 12.04
N TRP A 437 22.82 -25.63 11.66
CA TRP A 437 23.58 -24.83 12.61
C TRP A 437 22.72 -23.79 13.33
N VAL A 438 21.87 -23.07 12.58
CA VAL A 438 20.92 -22.11 13.15
C VAL A 438 19.98 -22.80 14.14
N TYR A 439 19.52 -24.02 13.88
CA TYR A 439 18.61 -24.75 14.79
C TYR A 439 19.31 -25.34 16.02
N GLU A 440 20.46 -26.00 15.85
CA GLU A 440 21.10 -26.85 16.86
C GLU A 440 22.26 -26.18 17.61
N CYS A 441 22.95 -25.21 17.01
CA CYS A 441 24.19 -24.63 17.56
C CYS A 441 24.03 -23.18 18.01
N MET A 442 23.30 -22.36 17.23
CA MET A 442 23.23 -20.92 17.47
C MET A 442 22.42 -20.55 18.73
N ASP A 443 22.99 -19.70 19.59
CA ASP A 443 22.31 -19.17 20.77
C ASP A 443 21.11 -18.30 20.40
N GLN A 444 20.01 -18.46 21.16
CA GLN A 444 18.76 -17.78 20.91
C GLN A 444 18.89 -16.25 21.04
N THR A 445 19.68 -15.78 22.01
CA THR A 445 19.94 -14.35 22.26
C THR A 445 20.58 -13.67 21.07
N THR A 446 21.51 -14.37 20.39
CA THR A 446 22.26 -13.80 19.27
C THR A 446 21.34 -13.58 18.05
N GLY A 447 20.52 -14.58 17.73
CA GLY A 447 19.54 -14.46 16.64
C GLY A 447 18.46 -13.41 16.90
N GLU A 448 17.99 -13.30 18.16
CA GLU A 448 17.06 -12.25 18.56
C GLU A 448 17.68 -10.85 18.45
N THR A 449 18.95 -10.68 18.84
CA THR A 449 19.66 -9.39 18.73
C THR A 449 19.76 -8.91 17.29
N ILE A 450 20.10 -9.81 16.35
CA ILE A 450 20.17 -9.48 14.92
C ILE A 450 18.79 -9.06 14.39
N LYS A 451 17.74 -9.83 14.73
CA LYS A 451 16.36 -9.49 14.35
C LYS A 451 15.96 -8.12 14.90
N GLU A 452 16.20 -7.86 16.18
CA GLU A 452 15.83 -6.61 16.83
C GLU A 452 16.56 -5.41 16.21
N ALA A 453 17.84 -5.55 15.85
CA ALA A 453 18.59 -4.51 15.16
C ALA A 453 17.99 -4.19 13.78
N ILE A 454 17.61 -5.22 13.01
CA ILE A 454 16.96 -5.05 11.70
C ILE A 454 15.58 -4.41 11.88
N LEU A 455 14.79 -4.86 12.85
CA LEU A 455 13.46 -4.35 13.14
C LEU A 455 13.50 -2.89 13.61
N ALA A 456 14.49 -2.52 14.44
CA ALA A 456 14.72 -1.14 14.86
C ALA A 456 15.01 -0.24 13.66
N LYS A 457 15.79 -0.73 12.68
CA LYS A 457 16.07 -0.01 11.44
C LYS A 457 14.83 0.12 10.56
N LEU A 458 14.03 -0.94 10.43
CA LEU A 458 12.75 -0.93 9.71
C LEU A 458 11.73 0.06 10.29
N ASN A 459 11.69 0.22 11.61
CA ASN A 459 10.76 1.15 12.26
C ASN A 459 11.27 2.60 12.28
N ALA A 460 12.56 2.81 11.99
CA ALA A 460 13.17 4.13 11.88
C ALA A 460 13.23 4.65 10.42
N ALA A 461 13.09 3.74 9.44
CA ALA A 461 12.90 4.04 8.03
C ALA A 461 11.49 4.62 7.82
#